data_AF-A0A2V8J4E6-F1
#
_entry.id   AF-A0A2V8J4E6-F1
#
_cell.length_a   1.000
_cell.length_b   1.000
_cell.length_c   1.000
_cell.angle_alpha   90.00
_cell.angle_beta   90.00
_cell.angle_gamma   90.00
#
_symmetry.space_group_name_H-M   'P 1'
#
loop_
_entity.id
_entity.type
_entity.pdbx_description
1 polymer ?
#
loop_
_entity_poly.entity_id
_entity_poly.type
_entity_poly.pdbx_seq_one_letter_code
_entity_poly.pdbx_strand_id
1 'polypeptide(L)'
;MDLRTFIAALVASLAWPLTALIGLLLVRKIIASLVPLVRTLKYSDIEVSFGREVTETRNAADAAAIKPVSETSRPQRWDDLIRLASVRPRSAIRNAWRHIEETLAREAKARNLQIADGVWSMPMVLGSILLNAGVISDAQYSLLNRLRRLVTEAERAPVDSLSADDAADFVTLALRLAESIGEGPGV
;
A
#
# COMPACT_ATOMS: atom_id res chain seq x y z
N MET A 1 -73.63 -1.25 9.89
CA MET A 1 -72.50 -1.52 8.97
C MET A 1 -72.09 -2.96 9.16
N ASP A 2 -71.98 -3.71 8.07
CA ASP A 2 -71.68 -5.14 8.13
C ASP A 2 -70.21 -5.35 8.47
N LEU A 3 -69.93 -6.28 9.39
CA LEU A 3 -68.58 -6.63 9.84
C LEU A 3 -67.63 -6.92 8.65
N ARG A 4 -68.19 -7.45 7.56
CA ARG A 4 -67.47 -7.77 6.31
C ARG A 4 -66.93 -6.52 5.61
N THR A 5 -67.72 -5.44 5.55
CA THR A 5 -67.29 -4.17 4.95
C THR A 5 -66.20 -3.47 5.75
N PHE A 6 -66.21 -3.61 7.09
CA PHE A 6 -65.16 -3.06 7.95
C PHE A 6 -63.82 -3.78 7.76
N ILE A 7 -63.84 -5.12 7.70
CA ILE A 7 -62.65 -5.94 7.44
C ILE A 7 -62.07 -5.63 6.05
N ALA A 8 -62.92 -5.47 5.02
CA ALA A 8 -62.47 -5.13 3.67
C ALA A 8 -61.77 -3.75 3.61
N ALA A 9 -62.32 -2.73 4.28
CA ALA A 9 -61.72 -1.40 4.33
C ALA A 9 -60.37 -1.38 5.08
N LEU A 10 -60.26 -2.15 6.17
CA LEU A 10 -59.00 -2.32 6.91
C LEU A 10 -57.92 -2.98 6.06
N VAL A 11 -58.24 -4.07 5.36
CA VAL A 11 -57.29 -4.78 4.49
C VAL A 11 -56.84 -3.88 3.35
N ALA A 12 -57.75 -3.13 2.73
CA ALA A 12 -57.42 -2.20 1.64
C ALA A 12 -56.44 -1.08 2.08
N SER A 13 -56.62 -0.55 3.29
CA SER A 13 -55.74 0.47 3.88
C SER A 13 -54.36 -0.08 4.24
N LEU A 14 -54.30 -1.31 4.77
CA LEU A 14 -53.04 -1.93 5.20
C LEU A 14 -52.26 -2.63 4.07
N ALA A 15 -52.91 -2.98 2.95
CA ALA A 15 -52.28 -3.72 1.87
C ALA A 15 -51.05 -3.00 1.29
N TRP A 16 -51.17 -1.70 1.02
CA TRP A 16 -50.08 -0.90 0.44
C TRP A 16 -48.88 -0.72 1.39
N PRO A 17 -49.03 -0.26 2.64
CA PRO A 17 -47.90 -0.11 3.55
C PRO A 17 -47.24 -1.46 3.88
N LEU A 18 -48.02 -2.55 3.98
CA LEU A 18 -47.46 -3.88 4.18
C LEU A 18 -46.65 -4.36 2.97
N THR A 19 -47.15 -4.10 1.76
CA THR A 19 -46.45 -4.43 0.51
C THR A 19 -45.17 -3.63 0.35
N ALA A 20 -45.20 -2.31 0.65
CA ALA A 20 -44.01 -1.46 0.65
C ALA A 20 -42.98 -1.92 1.68
N LEU A 21 -43.42 -2.29 2.89
CA LEU A 21 -42.55 -2.81 3.94
C LEU A 21 -41.91 -4.15 3.55
N ILE A 22 -42.70 -5.09 3.02
CA ILE A 22 -42.20 -6.38 2.52
C ILE A 22 -41.21 -6.15 1.39
N GLY A 23 -41.53 -5.30 0.41
CA GLY A 23 -40.65 -4.93 -0.68
C GLY A 23 -39.31 -4.36 -0.20
N LEU A 24 -39.34 -3.42 0.76
CA LEU A 24 -38.13 -2.85 1.35
C LEU A 24 -37.28 -3.89 2.07
N LEU A 25 -37.89 -4.82 2.80
CA LEU A 25 -37.18 -5.90 3.48
C LEU A 25 -36.55 -6.90 2.50
N LEU A 26 -37.23 -7.22 1.40
CA LEU A 26 -36.68 -8.08 0.34
C LEU A 26 -35.47 -7.41 -0.33
N VAL A 27 -35.59 -6.13 -0.71
CA VAL A 27 -34.49 -5.38 -1.33
C VAL A 27 -33.29 -5.29 -0.38
N ARG A 28 -33.52 -4.99 0.90
CA ARG A 28 -32.45 -4.94 1.92
C ARG A 28 -31.72 -6.27 2.03
N LYS A 29 -32.44 -7.40 2.00
CA LYS A 29 -31.83 -8.75 2.05
C LYS A 29 -30.98 -9.02 0.82
N ILE A 30 -31.46 -8.66 -0.37
CA ILE A 30 -30.72 -8.84 -1.64
C ILE A 30 -29.45 -7.98 -1.64
N ILE A 31 -29.54 -6.69 -1.29
CA ILE A 31 -28.37 -5.79 -1.24
C ILE A 31 -27.35 -6.29 -0.21
N ALA A 32 -27.79 -6.67 0.99
CA ALA A 32 -26.88 -7.17 2.04
C ALA A 32 -26.13 -8.43 1.61
N SER A 33 -26.74 -9.29 0.78
CA SER A 33 -26.09 -10.49 0.24
C SER A 33 -25.04 -10.19 -0.84
N LEU A 34 -25.12 -9.05 -1.52
CA LEU A 34 -24.19 -8.63 -2.58
C LEU A 34 -22.98 -7.85 -2.03
N VAL A 35 -23.12 -7.19 -0.88
CA VAL A 35 -22.02 -6.48 -0.19
C VAL A 35 -20.74 -7.31 -0.03
N PRO A 36 -20.78 -8.57 0.44
CA PRO A 36 -19.57 -9.39 0.56
C PRO A 36 -18.88 -9.64 -0.78
N LEU A 37 -19.62 -9.85 -1.87
CA LEU A 37 -19.05 -10.08 -3.20
C LEU A 37 -18.33 -8.84 -3.74
N VAL A 38 -18.92 -7.66 -3.56
CA VAL A 38 -18.28 -6.40 -3.94
C VAL A 38 -17.01 -6.15 -3.11
N ARG A 39 -17.00 -6.53 -1.83
CA ARG A 39 -15.80 -6.44 -0.98
C ARG A 39 -14.68 -7.38 -1.44
N THR A 40 -15.00 -8.65 -1.71
CA THR A 40 -13.99 -9.62 -2.18
C THR A 40 -13.40 -9.24 -3.52
N LEU A 41 -14.22 -8.75 -4.46
CA LEU A 41 -13.75 -8.26 -5.74
C LEU A 41 -12.84 -7.04 -5.58
N LYS A 42 -13.23 -6.08 -4.73
CA LYS A 42 -12.40 -4.90 -4.45
C LYS A 42 -11.05 -5.25 -3.80
N TYR A 43 -11.02 -6.26 -2.92
CA TYR A 43 -9.77 -6.70 -2.31
C TYR A 43 -8.86 -7.37 -3.33
N SER A 44 -9.41 -8.23 -4.19
CA SER A 44 -8.65 -8.86 -5.27
C SER A 44 -8.12 -7.83 -6.28
N ASP A 45 -8.89 -6.80 -6.60
CA ASP A 45 -8.45 -5.74 -7.52
C ASP A 45 -7.29 -4.92 -6.93
N ILE A 46 -7.35 -4.60 -5.63
CA ILE A 46 -6.26 -3.90 -4.91
C ILE A 46 -5.01 -4.78 -4.81
N GLU A 47 -5.16 -6.06 -4.51
CA GLU A 47 -4.04 -6.99 -4.46
C GLU A 47 -3.33 -7.08 -5.83
N VAL A 48 -4.12 -7.24 -6.89
CA VAL A 48 -3.60 -7.31 -8.27
C VAL A 48 -2.97 -5.99 -8.71
N SER A 49 -3.55 -4.83 -8.37
CA SER A 49 -2.97 -3.52 -8.72
C SER A 49 -1.64 -3.31 -8.02
N PHE A 50 -1.58 -3.60 -6.71
CA PHE A 50 -0.38 -3.46 -5.91
C PHE A 50 0.74 -4.38 -6.41
N GLY A 51 0.46 -5.67 -6.60
CA GLY A 51 1.45 -6.63 -7.11
C GLY A 51 1.96 -6.28 -8.51
N ARG A 52 1.10 -5.75 -9.38
CA ARG A 52 1.51 -5.23 -10.69
C ARG A 52 2.46 -4.05 -10.55
N GLU A 53 2.12 -3.05 -9.74
CA GLU A 53 2.97 -1.88 -9.54
C GLU A 53 4.32 -2.23 -8.87
N VAL A 54 4.34 -3.21 -7.96
CA VAL A 54 5.57 -3.77 -7.38
C VAL A 54 6.43 -4.43 -8.46
N THR A 55 5.82 -5.22 -9.34
CA THR A 55 6.51 -5.87 -10.46
C THR A 55 7.08 -4.85 -11.45
N GLU A 56 6.32 -3.82 -11.81
CA GLU A 56 6.80 -2.72 -12.66
C GLU A 56 7.95 -1.97 -12.01
N THR A 57 7.89 -1.77 -10.69
CA THR A 57 8.94 -1.12 -9.90
C THR A 57 10.20 -1.97 -9.85
N ARG A 58 10.08 -3.30 -9.75
CA ARG A 58 11.19 -4.25 -9.88
C ARG A 58 11.85 -4.14 -11.26
N ASN A 59 11.06 -4.19 -12.33
CA ASN A 59 11.57 -4.09 -13.70
C ASN A 59 12.32 -2.77 -13.92
N ALA A 60 11.82 -1.66 -13.35
CA ALA A 60 12.50 -0.37 -13.40
C ALA A 60 13.84 -0.37 -12.64
N ALA A 61 13.91 -1.05 -11.49
CA ALA A 61 15.16 -1.20 -10.72
C ALA A 61 16.20 -2.03 -11.48
N ASP A 62 15.77 -3.14 -12.09
CA ASP A 62 16.65 -4.02 -12.87
C ASP A 62 17.16 -3.31 -14.13
N ALA A 63 16.30 -2.56 -14.82
CA ALA A 63 16.68 -1.73 -15.97
C ALA A 63 17.68 -0.61 -15.61
N ALA A 64 17.62 -0.12 -14.37
CA ALA A 64 18.55 0.86 -13.84
C ALA A 64 19.86 0.25 -13.31
N ALA A 65 20.06 -1.07 -13.48
CA ALA A 65 21.20 -1.81 -12.96
C ALA A 65 21.42 -1.63 -11.45
N ILE A 66 20.35 -1.37 -10.70
CA ILE A 66 20.40 -1.32 -9.23
C ILE A 66 20.58 -2.76 -8.76
N LYS A 67 21.78 -3.06 -8.22
CA LYS A 67 22.17 -4.44 -7.92
C LYS A 67 21.18 -5.11 -6.99
N PRO A 68 20.80 -6.37 -7.28
CA PRO A 68 20.11 -7.18 -6.29
C PRO A 68 21.04 -7.39 -5.10
N VAL A 69 20.45 -7.42 -3.91
CA VAL A 69 21.24 -7.61 -2.69
C VAL A 69 21.68 -9.05 -2.62
N SER A 70 22.98 -9.25 -2.38
CA SER A 70 23.54 -10.59 -2.23
C SER A 70 22.93 -11.28 -1.02
N GLU A 71 22.32 -12.45 -1.23
CA GLU A 71 21.70 -13.24 -0.16
C GLU A 71 22.71 -13.64 0.93
N THR A 72 23.99 -13.76 0.57
CA THR A 72 25.08 -14.16 1.48
C THR A 72 25.57 -13.05 2.40
N SER A 73 25.23 -11.78 2.14
CA SER A 73 25.64 -10.63 2.97
C SER A 73 24.45 -9.88 3.57
N ARG A 74 23.25 -10.48 3.48
CA ARG A 74 22.01 -9.90 3.96
C ARG A 74 22.03 -9.77 5.49
N PRO A 75 21.83 -8.56 6.05
CA PRO A 75 21.68 -8.38 7.50
C PRO A 75 20.47 -9.15 8.03
N GLN A 76 20.58 -9.74 9.23
CA GLN A 76 19.49 -10.50 9.87
C GLN A 76 18.17 -9.71 10.01
N ARG A 77 18.27 -8.37 10.16
CA ARG A 77 17.12 -7.44 10.19
C ARG A 77 16.25 -7.53 8.92
N TRP A 78 16.80 -7.97 7.80
CA TRP A 78 16.07 -8.11 6.53
C TRP A 78 15.19 -9.34 6.54
N ASP A 79 15.71 -10.47 7.03
CA ASP A 79 14.94 -11.69 7.17
C ASP A 79 13.79 -11.50 8.17
N ASP A 80 14.00 -10.69 9.21
CA ASP A 80 12.94 -10.28 10.13
C ASP A 80 11.84 -9.48 9.42
N LEU A 81 12.19 -8.59 8.49
CA LEU A 81 11.21 -7.83 7.71
C LEU A 81 10.47 -8.69 6.70
N ILE A 82 11.14 -9.66 6.07
CA ILE A 82 10.50 -10.64 5.17
C ILE A 82 9.53 -11.53 5.96
N ARG A 83 9.94 -12.04 7.11
CA ARG A 83 9.05 -12.79 8.03
C ARG A 83 7.87 -11.92 8.47
N LEU A 84 8.11 -10.65 8.76
CA LEU A 84 7.03 -9.71 9.10
C LEU A 84 6.07 -9.50 7.94
N ALA A 85 6.53 -9.55 6.68
CA ALA A 85 5.68 -9.42 5.50
C ALA A 85 4.65 -10.55 5.42
N SER A 86 5.03 -11.77 5.79
CA SER A 86 4.14 -12.93 5.82
C SER A 86 3.03 -12.84 6.89
N VAL A 87 3.26 -12.10 7.97
CA VAL A 87 2.29 -12.00 9.09
C VAL A 87 1.53 -10.67 9.08
N ARG A 88 2.21 -9.58 8.74
CA ARG A 88 1.71 -8.21 8.76
C ARG A 88 2.25 -7.41 7.56
N PRO A 89 1.73 -7.66 6.34
CA PRO A 89 2.20 -7.04 5.08
C PRO A 89 2.39 -5.52 5.17
N ARG A 90 1.35 -4.78 5.59
CA ARG A 90 1.41 -3.31 5.72
C ARG A 90 2.50 -2.84 6.68
N SER A 91 2.67 -3.54 7.80
CA SER A 91 3.68 -3.18 8.79
C SER A 91 5.09 -3.41 8.26
N ALA A 92 5.31 -4.48 7.50
CA ALA A 92 6.58 -4.75 6.84
C ALA A 92 6.93 -3.66 5.80
N ILE A 93 5.98 -3.31 4.93
CA ILE A 93 6.12 -2.22 3.94
C ILE A 93 6.53 -0.90 4.61
N ARG A 94 5.80 -0.48 5.66
CA ARG A 94 6.11 0.76 6.40
C ARG A 94 7.49 0.73 7.06
N ASN A 95 7.89 -0.41 7.62
CA ASN A 95 9.18 -0.56 8.27
C ASN A 95 10.34 -0.58 7.26
N ALA A 96 10.17 -1.23 6.11
CA ALA A 96 11.14 -1.19 5.03
C ALA A 96 11.29 0.23 4.46
N TRP A 97 10.19 0.97 4.30
CA TRP A 97 10.26 2.38 3.91
C TRP A 97 10.97 3.25 4.95
N ARG A 98 10.71 3.04 6.25
CA ARG A 98 11.45 3.73 7.32
C ARG A 98 12.96 3.51 7.20
N HIS A 99 13.39 2.32 6.80
CA HIS A 99 14.81 2.05 6.57
C HIS A 99 15.42 2.90 5.45
N ILE A 100 14.65 3.19 4.40
CA ILE A 100 15.06 4.14 3.34
C ILE A 100 15.16 5.56 3.92
N GLU A 101 14.16 6.00 4.70
CA GLU A 101 14.17 7.32 5.34
C GLU A 101 15.40 7.51 6.24
N GLU A 102 15.72 6.51 7.06
CA GLU A 102 16.93 6.46 7.90
C GLU A 102 18.21 6.53 7.07
N THR A 103 18.23 5.86 5.91
CA THR A 103 19.38 5.83 5.00
C THR A 103 19.60 7.16 4.31
N LEU A 104 18.56 7.80 3.78
CA LEU A 104 18.65 9.14 3.22
C LEU A 104 19.15 10.16 4.25
N ALA A 105 18.61 10.11 5.47
CA ALA A 105 19.03 11.00 6.55
C ALA A 105 20.50 10.74 6.96
N ARG A 106 20.93 9.48 7.00
CA ARG A 106 22.31 9.10 7.31
C ARG A 106 23.28 9.63 6.24
N GLU A 107 23.00 9.40 4.96
CA GLU A 107 23.85 9.87 3.86
C GLU A 107 23.96 11.39 3.81
N ALA A 108 22.83 12.08 4.04
CA ALA A 108 22.83 13.54 4.09
C ALA A 108 23.69 14.09 5.24
N LYS A 109 23.65 13.45 6.42
CA LYS A 109 24.52 13.78 7.56
C LYS A 109 25.98 13.47 7.30
N ALA A 110 26.28 12.29 6.74
CA ALA A 110 27.64 11.85 6.44
C ALA A 110 28.36 12.83 5.50
N ARG A 111 27.61 13.46 4.59
CA ARG A 111 28.12 14.45 3.63
C ARG A 111 28.03 15.89 4.12
N ASN A 112 27.67 16.11 5.39
CA ASN A 112 27.53 17.43 6.02
C ASN A 112 26.66 18.40 5.21
N LEU A 113 25.57 17.91 4.61
CA LEU A 113 24.67 18.75 3.83
C LEU A 113 23.88 19.69 4.75
N GLN A 114 23.80 20.97 4.36
CA GLN A 114 23.02 21.96 5.11
C GLN A 114 21.52 21.75 4.84
N ILE A 115 20.84 21.19 5.83
CA ILE A 115 19.42 20.85 5.75
C ILE A 115 18.70 21.56 6.88
N ALA A 116 17.62 22.28 6.54
CA ALA A 116 16.76 22.93 7.52
C ALA A 116 16.05 21.90 8.41
N ASP A 117 15.83 22.21 9.68
CA ASP A 117 15.32 21.26 10.67
C ASP A 117 14.00 20.57 10.27
N GLY A 118 13.10 21.29 9.59
CA GLY A 118 11.83 20.74 9.11
C GLY A 118 11.94 19.78 7.92
N VAL A 119 13.08 19.72 7.24
CA VAL A 119 13.27 18.91 6.01
C VAL A 119 13.70 17.48 6.34
N TRP A 120 14.28 17.22 7.52
CA TRP A 120 14.73 15.88 7.92
C TRP A 120 13.62 14.83 7.94
N SER A 121 12.37 15.25 8.11
CA SER A 121 11.19 14.39 8.09
C SER A 121 10.52 14.30 6.72
N MET A 122 11.12 14.88 5.66
CA MET A 122 10.59 14.93 4.30
C MET A 122 11.46 14.10 3.34
N PRO A 123 11.19 12.79 3.18
CA PRO A 123 12.08 11.87 2.47
C PRO A 123 12.31 12.26 1.01
N MET A 124 11.29 12.79 0.33
CA MET A 124 11.42 13.21 -1.07
C MET A 124 12.25 14.47 -1.24
N VAL A 125 12.18 15.39 -0.27
CA VAL A 125 12.97 16.62 -0.30
C VAL A 125 14.43 16.29 0.03
N LEU A 126 14.66 15.43 1.02
CA LEU A 126 15.99 14.85 1.27
C LEU A 126 16.54 14.16 0.02
N GLY A 127 15.74 13.31 -0.62
CA GLY A 127 16.11 12.66 -1.88
C GLY A 127 16.48 13.65 -2.98
N SER A 128 15.73 14.75 -3.13
CA SER A 128 16.06 15.76 -4.16
C SER A 128 17.33 16.53 -3.83
N ILE A 129 17.60 16.80 -2.55
CA ILE A 129 18.85 17.44 -2.11
C ILE A 129 20.04 16.50 -2.41
N LEU A 130 19.89 15.21 -2.10
CA LEU A 130 20.89 14.19 -2.38
C LEU A 130 21.14 14.01 -3.89
N LEU A 131 20.09 14.07 -4.71
CA LEU A 131 20.20 14.05 -6.17
C LEU A 131 21.00 15.27 -6.68
N ASN A 132 20.62 16.47 -6.23
CA ASN A 132 21.30 17.71 -6.61
C ASN A 132 22.77 17.75 -6.16
N ALA A 133 23.09 17.07 -5.06
CA ALA A 133 24.45 16.91 -4.56
C ALA A 133 25.22 15.75 -5.22
N GLY A 134 24.62 15.05 -6.20
CA GLY A 134 25.24 13.91 -6.90
C GLY A 134 25.46 12.68 -6.02
N VAL A 135 24.73 12.57 -4.90
CA VAL A 135 24.82 11.45 -3.95
C VAL A 135 24.03 10.24 -4.43
N ILE A 136 22.91 10.49 -5.11
CA ILE A 136 22.06 9.47 -5.70
C ILE A 136 21.84 9.80 -7.18
N SER A 137 21.60 8.79 -8.00
CA SER A 137 21.29 8.96 -9.42
C SER A 137 19.81 9.31 -9.65
N ASP A 138 19.49 9.84 -10.83
CA ASP A 138 18.10 10.05 -11.27
C ASP A 138 17.27 8.76 -11.21
N ALA A 139 17.90 7.61 -11.50
CA ALA A 139 17.25 6.31 -11.43
C ALA A 139 16.89 5.93 -9.99
N GLN A 140 17.80 6.14 -9.03
CA GLN A 140 17.54 5.93 -7.60
C GLN A 140 16.45 6.87 -7.08
N TYR A 141 16.47 8.15 -7.50
CA TYR A 141 15.42 9.11 -7.13
C TYR A 141 14.05 8.75 -7.72
N SER A 142 14.01 8.30 -8.97
CA SER A 142 12.80 7.79 -9.62
C SER A 142 12.23 6.58 -8.88
N LEU A 143 13.11 5.62 -8.51
CA LEU A 143 12.73 4.44 -7.75
C LEU A 143 12.20 4.81 -6.35
N LEU A 144 12.84 5.76 -5.66
CA LEU A 144 12.38 6.30 -4.39
C LEU A 144 10.94 6.85 -4.50
N ASN A 145 10.66 7.61 -5.56
CA ASN A 145 9.32 8.18 -5.76
C ASN A 145 8.26 7.09 -6.04
N ARG A 146 8.61 6.04 -6.79
CA ARG A 146 7.73 4.89 -7.06
C ARG A 146 7.42 4.13 -5.76
N LEU A 147 8.44 3.79 -4.98
CA LEU A 147 8.27 3.11 -3.69
C LEU A 147 7.45 3.94 -2.71
N ARG A 148 7.62 5.27 -2.67
CA ARG A 148 6.76 6.14 -1.84
C ARG A 148 5.29 6.02 -2.19
N ARG A 149 4.95 5.96 -3.49
CA ARG A 149 3.56 5.82 -3.94
C ARG A 149 2.97 4.49 -3.46
N LEU A 150 3.71 3.39 -3.64
CA LEU A 150 3.34 2.06 -3.16
C LEU A 150 3.11 2.02 -1.64
N VAL A 151 3.98 2.64 -0.83
CA VAL A 151 3.78 2.73 0.63
C VAL A 151 2.48 3.47 0.96
N THR A 152 2.26 4.59 0.27
CA THR A 152 1.08 5.42 0.46
C THR A 152 -0.20 4.66 0.09
N GLU A 153 -0.15 3.83 -0.96
CA GLU A 153 -1.26 2.94 -1.35
C GLU A 153 -1.49 1.84 -0.31
N ALA A 154 -0.44 1.16 0.12
CA ALA A 154 -0.50 0.10 1.12
C ALA A 154 -1.04 0.58 2.48
N GLU A 155 -0.73 1.82 2.87
CA GLU A 155 -1.26 2.44 4.09
C GLU A 155 -2.78 2.71 4.02
N ARG A 156 -3.32 2.98 2.84
CA ARG A 156 -4.76 3.20 2.60
C ARG A 156 -5.52 1.93 2.27
N ALA A 157 -4.82 0.88 1.86
CA ALA A 157 -5.41 -0.41 1.54
C ALA A 157 -6.15 -0.99 2.76
N PRO A 158 -7.24 -1.76 2.56
CA PRO A 158 -7.86 -2.59 3.61
C PRO A 158 -6.85 -3.56 4.27
N VAL A 159 -7.13 -3.99 5.51
CA VAL A 159 -6.21 -4.83 6.33
C VAL A 159 -5.78 -6.12 5.62
N ASP A 160 -6.69 -6.75 4.87
CA ASP A 160 -6.49 -8.08 4.29
C ASP A 160 -6.40 -8.07 2.75
N SER A 161 -6.13 -6.91 2.14
CA SER A 161 -6.08 -6.78 0.67
C SER A 161 -4.66 -6.75 0.09
N LEU A 162 -3.64 -7.01 0.89
CA LEU A 162 -2.24 -7.02 0.46
C LEU A 162 -1.71 -8.44 0.56
N SER A 163 -1.17 -8.96 -0.54
CA SER A 163 -0.51 -10.27 -0.55
C SER A 163 0.78 -10.24 0.29
N ALA A 164 1.07 -11.36 0.95
CA ALA A 164 2.33 -11.57 1.65
C ALA A 164 3.52 -11.53 0.69
N ASP A 165 3.35 -12.09 -0.51
CA ASP A 165 4.41 -12.19 -1.52
C ASP A 165 4.73 -10.80 -2.09
N ASP A 166 3.71 -10.02 -2.45
CA ASP A 166 3.89 -8.64 -2.95
C ASP A 166 4.55 -7.74 -1.88
N ALA A 167 4.20 -7.93 -0.61
CA ALA A 167 4.83 -7.20 0.48
C ALA A 167 6.29 -7.61 0.68
N ALA A 168 6.63 -8.89 0.57
CA ALA A 168 8.02 -9.37 0.63
C ALA A 168 8.84 -8.85 -0.56
N ASP A 169 8.23 -8.78 -1.74
CA ASP A 169 8.83 -8.21 -2.95
C ASP A 169 9.09 -6.72 -2.78
N PHE A 170 8.11 -5.96 -2.26
CA PHE A 170 8.29 -4.56 -1.90
C PHE A 170 9.44 -4.38 -0.91
N VAL A 171 9.46 -5.16 0.18
CA VAL A 171 10.52 -5.11 1.21
C VAL A 171 11.88 -5.32 0.56
N THR A 172 12.00 -6.32 -0.30
CA THR A 172 13.24 -6.62 -1.02
C THR A 172 13.68 -5.44 -1.90
N LEU A 173 12.77 -4.82 -2.65
CA LEU A 173 13.09 -3.65 -3.49
C LEU A 173 13.50 -2.43 -2.66
N ALA A 174 12.82 -2.19 -1.54
CA ALA A 174 13.12 -1.08 -0.66
C ALA A 174 14.52 -1.21 -0.04
N LEU A 175 14.88 -2.42 0.38
CA LEU A 175 16.18 -2.73 0.96
C LEU A 175 17.30 -2.66 -0.11
N ARG A 176 17.04 -3.16 -1.33
CA ARG A 176 17.95 -2.98 -2.49
C ARG A 176 18.25 -1.51 -2.77
N LEU A 177 17.22 -0.65 -2.79
CA LEU A 177 17.42 0.79 -2.97
C LEU A 177 18.26 1.38 -1.84
N ALA A 178 17.95 1.05 -0.59
CA ALA A 178 18.69 1.56 0.57
C ALA A 178 20.18 1.20 0.52
N GLU A 179 20.53 -0.04 0.16
CA GLU A 179 21.95 -0.42 -0.03
C GLU A 179 22.60 0.37 -1.16
N SER A 180 21.93 0.48 -2.31
CA SER A 180 22.48 1.22 -3.46
C SER A 180 22.72 2.71 -3.15
N ILE A 181 21.95 3.31 -2.25
CA ILE A 181 22.15 4.69 -1.79
C ILE A 181 23.39 4.78 -0.89
N GLY A 182 23.62 3.79 -0.04
CA GLY A 182 24.78 3.73 0.85
C GLY A 182 26.11 3.46 0.14
N GLU A 183 26.08 2.78 -1.01
CA GLU A 183 27.28 2.54 -1.83
C GLU A 183 27.72 3.79 -2.63
N GLY A 184 26.86 4.82 -2.75
CA GLY A 184 27.07 5.95 -3.65
C GLY A 184 26.80 5.58 -5.13
N PRO A 185 26.79 6.55 -6.05
CA PRO A 185 26.64 6.23 -7.46
C PRO A 185 27.88 5.42 -7.88
N GLY A 186 27.66 4.19 -8.32
CA GLY A 186 28.71 3.36 -8.89
C GLY A 186 29.44 4.15 -9.97
N VAL A 187 30.76 4.27 -9.78
CA VAL A 187 31.72 4.84 -10.75
C VAL A 187 31.55 4.19 -12.11
#